data_AF-A0A450SGJ7-F1
#
_entry.id   AF-A0A450SGJ7-F1
#
_cell.length_a   1.000
_cell.length_b   1.000
_cell.length_c   1.000
_cell.angle_alpha   90.00
_cell.angle_beta   90.00
_cell.angle_gamma   90.00
#
_symmetry.space_group_name_H-M   'P 1'
#
loop_
_entity.id
_entity.type
_entity.pdbx_description
1 polymer ?
#
loop_
_entity_poly.entity_id
_entity_poly.type
_entity_poly.pdbx_seq_one_letter_code
_entity_poly.pdbx_strand_id
1 'polypeptide(L)'
;MVARAEKYPWSSAAAHCQLKEDSLLTMDSVHWKVFEGITDWSAWLHEEDDEELLGIVRRNLQKNLPCGSETFIKKLERISGRVLQFRPVRRPTKG
;
A
#
# COMPACT_ATOMS: atom_id res chain seq x y z
N MET A 1 -3.02 18.11 2.86
CA MET A 1 -3.72 16.82 3.00
C MET A 1 -5.23 17.11 3.09
N VAL A 2 -6.09 16.24 2.56
CA VAL A 2 -7.55 16.38 2.69
C VAL A 2 -8.05 15.56 3.87
N ALA A 3 -9.17 15.95 4.49
CA ALA A 3 -9.70 15.26 5.67
C ALA A 3 -10.44 13.95 5.34
N ARG A 4 -10.88 13.78 4.10
CA ARG A 4 -11.65 12.62 3.60
C ARG A 4 -11.02 12.14 2.31
N ALA A 5 -10.77 10.84 2.19
CA ALA A 5 -10.06 10.26 1.06
C ALA A 5 -10.80 10.52 -0.27
N GLU A 6 -12.13 10.43 -0.26
CA GLU A 6 -13.01 10.68 -1.40
C GLU A 6 -13.00 12.13 -1.91
N LYS A 7 -12.39 13.07 -1.16
CA LYS A 7 -12.20 14.45 -1.60
C LYS A 7 -10.83 14.70 -2.23
N TYR A 8 -9.96 13.70 -2.29
CA TYR A 8 -8.63 13.88 -2.87
C TYR A 8 -8.72 13.87 -4.41
N PRO A 9 -8.34 14.94 -5.12
CA PRO A 9 -8.57 15.05 -6.56
C PRO A 9 -7.77 14.05 -7.42
N TRP A 10 -6.68 13.51 -6.87
CA TRP A 10 -5.72 12.66 -7.58
C TRP A 10 -5.80 11.20 -7.13
N SER A 11 -6.95 10.74 -6.66
CA SER A 11 -7.22 9.32 -6.38
C SER A 11 -8.56 8.89 -6.97
N SER A 12 -8.74 7.58 -7.11
CA SER A 12 -10.00 6.95 -7.51
C SER A 12 -11.04 6.87 -6.38
N ALA A 13 -10.71 7.37 -5.18
CA ALA A 13 -11.55 7.21 -3.98
C ALA A 13 -12.97 7.76 -4.19
N ALA A 14 -13.11 8.92 -4.84
CA ALA A 14 -14.42 9.50 -5.14
C ALA A 14 -15.30 8.57 -5.98
N ALA A 15 -14.71 7.84 -6.93
CA ALA A 15 -15.44 6.93 -7.80
C ALA A 15 -15.82 5.63 -7.09
N HIS A 16 -14.94 5.09 -6.24
CA HIS A 16 -15.29 3.95 -5.39
C HIS A 16 -16.40 4.29 -4.37
N CYS A 17 -16.40 5.52 -3.85
CA CYS A 17 -17.49 6.05 -3.03
C CYS A 17 -18.74 6.48 -3.82
N GLN A 18 -18.79 6.24 -5.14
CA GLN A 18 -19.93 6.58 -6.00
C GLN A 18 -20.26 8.08 -6.05
N LEU A 19 -19.30 8.95 -5.72
CA LEU A 19 -19.46 10.41 -5.75
C LEU A 19 -19.10 11.04 -7.11
N LYS A 20 -18.39 10.29 -7.95
CA LYS A 20 -17.93 10.74 -9.27
C LYS A 20 -17.78 9.54 -10.20
N GLU A 21 -18.34 9.63 -11.41
CA GLU A 21 -17.99 8.66 -12.46
C GLU A 21 -16.57 8.91 -12.99
N ASP A 22 -15.79 7.85 -13.14
CA ASP A 22 -14.44 7.91 -13.68
C ASP A 22 -14.30 6.88 -14.81
N SER A 23 -14.26 7.37 -16.06
CA SER A 23 -14.17 6.53 -17.25
C SER A 23 -12.86 5.75 -17.36
N LEU A 24 -11.85 6.06 -16.53
CA LEU A 24 -10.59 5.32 -16.49
C LEU A 24 -10.68 4.05 -15.65
N LEU A 25 -11.73 3.90 -14.82
CA LEU A 25 -11.88 2.76 -13.93
C LEU A 25 -12.71 1.64 -14.59
N THR A 26 -12.16 0.43 -14.54
CA THR A 26 -12.88 -0.80 -14.94
C THR A 26 -13.42 -1.49 -13.70
N MET A 27 -14.72 -1.33 -13.43
CA MET A 27 -15.38 -1.85 -12.23
C MET A 27 -15.96 -3.27 -12.41
N ASP A 28 -15.80 -3.89 -13.58
CA ASP A 28 -16.40 -5.17 -13.97
C ASP A 28 -15.34 -6.22 -14.36
N SER A 29 -14.07 -6.00 -14.01
CA SER A 29 -12.99 -6.95 -14.30
C SER A 29 -12.91 -8.10 -13.29
N VAL A 30 -12.29 -9.22 -13.68
CA VAL A 30 -11.98 -10.33 -12.75
C VAL A 30 -11.12 -9.86 -11.57
N HIS A 31 -10.28 -8.84 -11.78
CA HIS A 31 -9.47 -8.22 -10.73
C HIS A 31 -10.29 -7.35 -9.79
N TRP A 32 -11.50 -6.94 -10.15
CA TRP A 32 -12.37 -6.20 -9.23
C TRP A 32 -12.92 -7.10 -8.12
N LYS A 33 -13.01 -8.41 -8.36
CA LYS A 33 -13.56 -9.40 -7.42
C LYS A 33 -12.87 -9.43 -6.06
N VAL A 34 -11.58 -9.09 -5.99
CA VAL A 34 -10.86 -9.03 -4.70
C VAL A 34 -11.40 -7.93 -3.77
N PHE A 35 -12.16 -6.97 -4.30
CA PHE A 35 -12.78 -5.90 -3.52
C PHE A 35 -14.27 -6.11 -3.25
N GLU A 36 -14.86 -7.25 -3.65
CA GLU A 36 -16.29 -7.55 -3.41
C GLU A 36 -16.67 -7.53 -1.92
N GLY A 37 -15.71 -7.72 -1.01
CA GLY A 37 -15.93 -7.62 0.43
C GLY A 37 -16.08 -6.19 0.97
N ILE A 38 -15.75 -5.16 0.18
CA ILE A 38 -15.86 -3.76 0.59
C ILE A 38 -17.19 -3.21 0.07
N THR A 39 -18.18 -3.16 0.96
CA THR A 39 -19.54 -2.68 0.63
C THR A 39 -19.69 -1.17 0.81
N ASP A 40 -18.98 -0.58 1.77
CA ASP A 40 -18.93 0.87 2.01
C ASP A 40 -17.49 1.37 1.95
N TRP A 41 -17.12 1.93 0.80
CA TRP A 41 -15.79 2.49 0.59
C TRP A 41 -15.50 3.73 1.45
N SER A 42 -16.50 4.56 1.76
CA SER A 42 -16.25 5.77 2.55
C SER A 42 -15.94 5.40 3.99
N ALA A 43 -16.67 4.43 4.56
CA ALA A 43 -16.38 3.89 5.88
C ALA A 43 -15.02 3.19 5.92
N TRP A 44 -14.75 2.30 4.96
CA TRP A 44 -13.48 1.56 4.89
C TRP A 44 -12.26 2.47 4.78
N LEU A 45 -12.33 3.51 3.94
CA LEU A 45 -11.25 4.50 3.80
C LEU A 45 -11.08 5.42 5.02
N HIS A 46 -12.03 5.40 5.96
CA HIS A 46 -11.99 6.19 7.19
C HIS A 46 -11.51 5.38 8.40
N GLU A 47 -11.28 4.08 8.25
CA GLU A 47 -10.68 3.25 9.29
C GLU A 47 -9.28 3.76 9.64
N GLU A 48 -8.91 3.62 10.92
CA GLU A 48 -7.57 4.00 11.36
C GLU A 48 -6.53 3.04 10.79
N ASP A 49 -5.44 3.60 10.28
CA ASP A 49 -4.31 2.80 9.81
C ASP A 49 -3.59 2.13 11.00
N ASP A 50 -3.08 0.92 10.77
CA ASP A 50 -2.18 0.26 11.72
C ASP A 50 -0.82 0.99 11.76
N GLU A 51 -0.52 1.60 12.90
CA GLU A 51 0.70 2.40 13.07
C GLU A 51 1.99 1.56 12.99
N GLU A 52 1.95 0.27 13.36
CA GLU A 52 3.07 -0.66 13.16
C GLU A 52 3.32 -0.87 11.66
N LEU A 53 2.25 -1.14 10.91
CA LEU A 53 2.32 -1.32 9.46
C LEU A 53 2.80 -0.05 8.75
N LEU A 54 2.29 1.12 9.16
CA LEU A 54 2.75 2.42 8.67
C LEU A 54 4.24 2.64 8.96
N GLY A 55 4.71 2.22 10.13
CA GLY A 55 6.14 2.21 10.47
C GLY A 55 6.98 1.38 9.50
N ILE A 56 6.48 0.20 9.09
CA ILE A 56 7.13 -0.66 8.09
C ILE A 56 7.15 0.02 6.71
N VAL A 57 6.03 0.59 6.28
CA VAL A 57 5.94 1.29 4.98
C VAL A 57 6.92 2.46 4.94
N ARG A 58 6.90 3.33 5.96
CA ARG A 58 7.75 4.53 6.04
C ARG A 58 9.24 4.16 6.03
N ARG A 59 9.68 3.21 6.86
CA ARG A 59 11.10 2.82 6.95
C ARG A 59 11.62 2.17 5.65
N ASN A 60 10.76 1.47 4.92
CA ASN A 60 11.12 0.81 3.66
C ASN A 60 11.13 1.79 2.49
N LEU A 61 10.14 2.68 2.38
CA LEU A 61 10.07 3.71 1.33
C LEU A 61 11.31 4.62 1.36
N GLN A 62 11.77 5.04 2.53
CA GLN A 62 12.98 5.85 2.69
C GLN A 62 14.25 5.18 2.12
N LYS A 63 14.24 3.84 1.97
CA LYS A 63 15.35 3.05 1.44
C LYS A 63 15.08 2.47 0.06
N ASN A 64 13.97 2.86 -0.59
CA ASN A 64 13.48 2.26 -1.83
C ASN A 64 13.35 0.71 -1.73
N LEU A 65 12.89 0.22 -0.58
CA LEU A 65 12.69 -1.21 -0.34
C LEU A 65 11.21 -1.58 -0.51
N PRO A 66 10.90 -2.76 -1.05
CA PRO A 66 9.54 -3.28 -1.13
C PRO A 66 8.95 -3.60 0.25
N CYS A 67 7.63 -3.64 0.33
CA CYS A 67 6.88 -4.18 1.48
C CYS A 67 6.19 -5.48 1.09
N GLY A 68 6.03 -6.39 2.05
CA GLY A 68 5.36 -7.67 1.84
C GLY A 68 5.89 -8.75 2.78
N SER A 69 5.35 -9.96 2.64
CA SER A 69 5.78 -11.10 3.45
C SER A 69 7.25 -11.45 3.20
N GLU A 70 7.90 -12.08 4.18
CA GLU A 70 9.29 -12.51 4.04
C GLU A 70 9.50 -13.42 2.82
N THR A 71 8.55 -14.32 2.54
CA THR A 71 8.57 -15.21 1.38
C THR A 71 8.47 -14.44 0.07
N PHE A 72 7.62 -13.41 0.01
CA PHE A 72 7.50 -12.52 -1.14
C PHE A 72 8.80 -11.74 -1.37
N ILE A 73 9.39 -11.16 -0.32
CA ILE A 73 10.66 -10.41 -0.44
C ILE A 73 11.80 -11.33 -0.89
N LYS A 74 11.96 -12.52 -0.28
CA LYS A 74 12.97 -13.50 -0.71
C LYS A 74 12.84 -13.89 -2.19
N LYS A 75 11.60 -14.02 -2.69
CA LYS A 75 11.33 -14.27 -4.10
C LYS A 75 11.80 -13.09 -4.97
N LEU A 76 11.53 -11.85 -4.56
CA LEU A 76 12.01 -10.65 -5.27
C LEU A 76 13.53 -10.52 -5.26
N GLU A 77 14.18 -10.85 -4.14
CA GLU A 77 15.65 -10.88 -4.05
C GLU A 77 16.24 -11.87 -5.06
N ARG A 78 15.65 -13.06 -5.16
CA ARG A 78 16.07 -14.08 -6.14
C ARG A 78 15.91 -13.62 -7.59
N ILE A 79 14.81 -12.93 -7.91
CA ILE A 79 14.56 -12.43 -9.27
C ILE A 79 15.49 -11.27 -9.62
N SER A 80 15.71 -10.36 -8.68
CA SER A 80 16.47 -9.12 -8.91
C SER A 80 17.98 -9.26 -8.72
N GLY A 81 18.44 -10.30 -8.01
CA GLY A 81 19.84 -10.45 -7.59
C GLY A 81 20.29 -9.41 -6.56
N ARG A 82 19.35 -8.65 -5.97
CA ARG A 82 19.62 -7.59 -5.00
C ARG A 82 19.14 -8.00 -3.62
N VAL A 83 19.80 -7.48 -2.58
CA VAL A 83 19.28 -7.56 -1.22
C VAL A 83 18.18 -6.51 -1.06
N LEU A 84 16.97 -6.96 -0.74
CA LEU A 84 15.75 -6.16 -0.60
C LEU A 84 15.15 -6.23 0.81
N GLN A 85 15.72 -7.05 1.68
CA GLN A 85 15.35 -7.06 3.10
C GLN A 85 15.75 -5.76 3.80
N PHE A 86 14.88 -5.28 4.70
CA PHE A 86 15.24 -4.18 5.59
C PHE A 86 16.36 -4.61 6.53
N ARG A 87 17.45 -3.82 6.56
CA ARG A 87 18.53 -3.96 7.54
C ARG A 87 18.67 -2.66 8.33
N PRO A 88 18.66 -2.71 9.68
CA PRO A 88 18.95 -1.54 10.49
C PRO A 88 20.37 -1.06 10.21
N VAL A 89 20.56 0.26 10.14
CA VAL A 89 21.91 0.83 10.05
C VAL A 89 22.55 0.62 11.41
N ARG A 90 23.50 -0.31 11.50
CA ARG A 90 24.31 -0.52 12.69
C ARG A 90 25.77 -0.34 12.32
N ARG A 91 26.51 0.39 13.15
CA ARG A 91 27.98 0.39 13.09
C ARG A 91 28.46 -0.97 13.61
N PRO A 92 29.41 -1.64 12.95
CA PRO A 92 30.06 -2.81 13.53
C PRO A 92 30.65 -2.41 14.90
N THR A 93 30.29 -3.15 15.95
CA THR A 93 30.95 -3.01 17.25
C THR A 93 32.41 -3.41 17.08
N LYS A 94 33.35 -2.54 17.46
CA LYS A 94 34.76 -2.94 17.56
C LYS A 94 34.86 -4.03 18.63
N GLY A 95 35.38 -5.19 18.23
CA GLY A 95 35.95 -6.16 19.17
C GLY A 95 37.31 -5.71 19.66
#